data_AF-A0A1G6N549-F1
#
_entry.id   AF-A0A1G6N549-F1
#
_cell.length_a   1.000
_cell.length_b   1.000
_cell.length_c   1.000
_cell.angle_alpha   90.00
_cell.angle_beta   90.00
_cell.angle_gamma   90.00
#
_symmetry.space_group_name_H-M   'P 1'
#
loop_
_entity.id
_entity.type
_entity.pdbx_description
1 polymer ?
#
loop_
_entity_poly.entity_id
_entity_poly.type
_entity_poly.pdbx_seq_one_letter_code
_entity_poly.pdbx_strand_id
1 'polypeptide(L)'
;MDRPGGRGFKFSGRCPILHIRRNASVLSNKRVAPPRTGHPGMQSEAGLSSLGMNIHGDVRSASEFKQIVDDGGRPYGPYRCPFCEVRYEERCIVTDCVRAPHFKLPKNTSHRGSCNGEAGEVVPSGKTEPSIEPKRTVVGEIELPEALVNRRKATKVRGPEDDGSGPPPDDAEVARRRRIVASDRTISSRYTTSQLQAIISAYKKLKSHAYEVAIAAGLTKGTKQYNESFGKTLDARPLDLYGQKLTYGNAFQGSKLIPNRKERVYNGSGLVRANGDHFIVEDEDSWPKSKTEHVHFSLKIARLLVPDAPTSHQRALEELERHAAAGRSMRWHAYGLAVLRDERFELLIDSFDHICWTGIYKR
;
A
#
# COMPACT_ATOMS: atom_id res chain seq x y z
N MET A 1 57.94 29.35 -31.69
CA MET A 1 57.94 30.05 -32.99
C MET A 1 56.65 29.70 -33.71
N ASP A 2 55.89 30.76 -33.97
CA ASP A 2 54.95 31.02 -35.07
C ASP A 2 53.66 30.22 -35.31
N ARG A 3 52.56 30.98 -35.16
CA ARG A 3 51.24 30.84 -35.80
C ARG A 3 51.33 31.20 -37.30
N PRO A 4 50.27 30.96 -38.10
CA PRO A 4 49.24 32.00 -38.34
C PRO A 4 47.80 31.42 -38.33
N GLY A 5 46.74 32.10 -37.86
CA GLY A 5 45.98 33.19 -38.53
C GLY A 5 44.68 32.61 -39.13
N GLY A 6 43.45 33.09 -39.01
CA GLY A 6 42.84 34.36 -38.61
C GLY A 6 41.63 34.63 -39.55
N ARG A 7 40.45 34.97 -38.99
CA ARG A 7 39.24 35.65 -39.55
C ARG A 7 37.99 35.17 -38.76
N GLY A 8 37.15 35.95 -38.07
CA GLY A 8 36.98 37.39 -37.93
C GLY A 8 35.82 37.91 -38.78
N PHE A 9 34.61 38.09 -38.22
CA PHE A 9 33.62 39.08 -38.68
C PHE A 9 32.63 39.45 -37.54
N LYS A 10 32.61 40.74 -37.20
CA LYS A 10 31.57 41.44 -36.44
C LYS A 10 30.69 42.21 -37.43
N PHE A 11 29.39 42.36 -37.18
CA PHE A 11 28.66 43.57 -37.58
C PHE A 11 27.58 43.94 -36.56
N SER A 12 27.58 45.24 -36.28
CA SER A 12 26.63 46.06 -35.51
C SER A 12 25.44 46.48 -36.36
N GLY A 13 24.29 46.77 -35.76
CA GLY A 13 23.24 47.55 -36.43
C GLY A 13 21.96 47.71 -35.61
N ARG A 14 21.57 48.96 -35.34
CA ARG A 14 20.39 49.40 -34.57
C ARG A 14 19.08 49.34 -35.39
N CYS A 15 17.97 49.44 -34.65
CA CYS A 15 16.54 49.50 -34.98
C CYS A 15 16.11 50.36 -36.20
N PRO A 16 14.85 50.18 -36.65
CA PRO A 16 13.82 51.16 -36.23
C PRO A 16 12.42 50.59 -35.90
N ILE A 17 11.84 51.23 -34.88
CA ILE A 17 10.45 51.64 -34.62
C ILE A 17 9.39 51.28 -35.67
N LEU A 18 8.26 50.70 -35.21
CA LEU A 18 6.93 50.99 -35.74
C LEU A 18 5.85 50.92 -34.65
N HIS A 19 5.14 52.04 -34.52
CA HIS A 19 4.02 52.32 -33.64
C HIS A 19 2.75 51.57 -34.04
N ILE A 20 2.01 51.01 -33.06
CA ILE A 20 0.54 51.08 -33.03
C ILE A 20 0.08 51.40 -31.60
N ARG A 21 -0.50 52.60 -31.47
CA ARG A 21 -1.42 53.07 -30.41
C ARG A 21 -2.78 52.38 -30.64
N ARG A 22 -3.64 52.02 -29.67
CA ARG A 22 -4.36 52.92 -28.75
C ARG A 22 -5.33 52.11 -27.86
N ASN A 23 -5.44 52.56 -26.60
CA ASN A 23 -6.65 52.78 -25.79
C ASN A 23 -7.38 51.70 -24.96
N ALA A 24 -7.63 52.16 -23.72
CA ALA A 24 -8.72 51.90 -22.77
C ALA A 24 -8.57 50.65 -21.88
N SER A 25 -8.83 50.69 -20.57
CA SER A 25 -9.31 51.76 -19.67
C SER A 25 -8.93 51.41 -18.23
N VAL A 26 -8.70 52.46 -17.44
CA VAL A 26 -8.55 52.41 -15.99
C VAL A 26 -9.92 52.18 -15.38
N LEU A 27 -10.08 51.14 -14.55
CA LEU A 27 -11.11 51.12 -13.50
C LEU A 27 -10.62 50.39 -12.24
N SER A 28 -10.49 51.22 -11.20
CA SER A 28 -10.87 51.00 -9.80
C SER A 28 -10.31 49.81 -9.00
N ASN A 29 -9.46 50.19 -8.05
CA ASN A 29 -9.28 49.60 -6.73
C ASN A 29 -10.58 49.02 -6.14
N LYS A 30 -10.58 47.72 -5.89
CA LYS A 30 -11.20 47.13 -4.69
C LYS A 30 -10.23 46.12 -4.08
N ARG A 31 -9.72 46.46 -2.90
CA ARG A 31 -9.12 45.49 -1.96
C ARG A 31 -10.21 44.48 -1.61
N VAL A 32 -10.18 43.32 -2.23
CA VAL A 32 -10.94 42.16 -1.78
C VAL A 32 -10.04 41.43 -0.80
N ALA A 33 -10.42 41.48 0.48
CA ALA A 33 -9.81 40.64 1.51
C ALA A 33 -9.92 39.17 1.06
N PRO A 34 -8.86 38.35 1.19
CA PRO A 34 -8.99 36.94 0.89
C PRO A 34 -10.07 36.34 1.81
N PRO A 35 -10.95 35.47 1.29
CA PRO A 35 -11.93 34.80 2.12
C PRO A 35 -11.18 34.03 3.19
N ARG A 36 -11.55 34.25 4.46
CA ARG A 36 -11.20 33.36 5.56
C ARG A 36 -11.67 31.96 5.15
N THR A 37 -10.75 31.14 4.65
CA THR A 37 -10.95 29.70 4.56
C THR A 37 -11.11 29.23 5.99
N GLY A 38 -12.36 29.13 6.44
CA GLY A 38 -12.71 28.38 7.61
C GLY A 38 -12.15 26.98 7.41
N HIS A 39 -11.19 26.60 8.24
CA HIS A 39 -10.84 25.21 8.40
C HIS A 39 -12.15 24.45 8.66
N PRO A 40 -12.51 23.44 7.84
CA PRO A 40 -13.59 22.55 8.23
C PRO A 40 -13.15 21.92 9.55
N GLY A 41 -13.95 22.15 10.59
CA GLY A 41 -13.67 21.67 11.93
C GLY A 41 -13.34 20.19 11.91
N MET A 42 -12.20 19.84 12.50
CA MET A 42 -11.88 18.47 12.87
C MET A 42 -12.97 17.98 13.82
N GLN A 43 -13.95 17.26 13.28
CA GLN A 43 -14.78 16.39 14.10
C GLN A 43 -13.89 15.20 14.48
N SER A 44 -13.63 15.03 15.78
CA SER A 44 -13.17 13.75 16.30
C SER A 44 -14.23 12.71 15.94
N GLU A 45 -13.96 11.83 14.98
CA GLU A 45 -14.89 10.78 14.56
C GLU A 45 -14.97 9.69 15.65
N ALA A 46 -15.72 9.97 16.72
CA ALA A 46 -16.10 8.96 17.70
C ALA A 46 -16.91 7.85 17.00
N GLY A 47 -16.44 6.60 17.07
CA GLY A 47 -17.15 5.42 16.54
C GLY A 47 -16.50 4.71 15.34
N LEU A 48 -15.25 5.05 15.00
CA LEU A 48 -14.43 4.23 14.10
C LEU A 48 -13.69 3.14 14.88
N SER A 49 -13.64 1.93 14.32
CA SER A 49 -12.84 0.82 14.85
C SER A 49 -11.99 0.20 13.75
N SER A 50 -10.74 -0.13 14.08
CA SER A 50 -9.86 -0.92 13.20
C SER A 50 -10.07 -2.43 13.38
N LEU A 51 -10.80 -2.87 14.41
CA LEU A 51 -11.01 -4.27 14.77
C LEU A 51 -12.48 -4.66 14.67
N GLY A 52 -12.71 -5.87 14.19
CA GLY A 52 -14.04 -6.46 14.10
C GLY A 52 -13.99 -7.95 14.37
N MET A 53 -15.16 -8.50 14.66
CA MET A 53 -15.40 -9.92 14.83
C MET A 53 -16.42 -10.39 13.78
N ASN A 54 -16.11 -11.49 13.11
CA ASN A 54 -17.05 -12.12 12.17
C ASN A 54 -18.06 -13.04 12.87
N ILE A 55 -18.93 -13.69 12.09
CA ILE A 55 -19.93 -14.64 12.63
C ILE A 55 -19.33 -15.86 13.34
N HIS A 56 -18.09 -16.23 13.03
CA HIS A 56 -17.38 -17.38 13.62
C HIS A 56 -16.57 -17.01 14.87
N GLY A 57 -16.71 -15.77 15.38
CA GLY A 57 -15.95 -15.28 16.53
C GLY A 57 -14.48 -14.97 16.21
N ASP A 58 -14.09 -14.90 14.94
CA ASP A 58 -12.73 -14.50 14.53
C ASP A 58 -12.57 -13.00 14.67
N VAL A 59 -11.63 -12.58 15.51
CA VAL A 59 -11.24 -11.19 15.66
C VAL A 59 -10.05 -10.88 14.78
N ARG A 60 -10.22 -9.91 13.88
CA ARG A 60 -9.22 -9.43 12.94
C ARG A 60 -9.32 -7.93 12.72
N SER A 61 -8.28 -7.34 12.16
CA SER A 61 -8.36 -5.96 11.67
C SER A 61 -9.25 -5.87 10.43
N ALA A 62 -9.78 -4.69 10.15
CA ALA A 62 -10.53 -4.41 8.94
C ALA A 62 -9.69 -4.65 7.68
N SER A 63 -8.38 -4.40 7.72
CA SER A 63 -7.47 -4.67 6.59
C SER A 63 -7.26 -6.15 6.34
N GLU A 64 -7.20 -6.97 7.40
CA GLU A 64 -7.16 -8.42 7.28
C GLU A 64 -8.46 -8.96 6.68
N PHE A 65 -9.62 -8.44 7.09
CA PHE A 65 -10.90 -8.83 6.47
C PHE A 65 -10.99 -8.41 5.01
N LYS A 66 -10.44 -7.25 4.63
CA LYS A 66 -10.35 -6.86 3.22
C LYS A 66 -9.52 -7.87 2.42
N GLN A 67 -8.34 -8.26 2.91
CA GLN A 67 -7.50 -9.28 2.26
C GLN A 67 -8.23 -10.60 2.06
N ILE A 68 -8.97 -11.04 3.08
CA ILE A 68 -9.77 -12.26 3.02
C ILE A 68 -10.88 -12.16 1.96
N VAL A 69 -11.54 -11.01 1.86
CA VAL A 69 -12.55 -10.75 0.81
C VAL A 69 -11.89 -10.75 -0.57
N ASP A 70 -10.75 -10.07 -0.71
CA ASP A 70 -10.00 -10.00 -1.97
C ASP A 70 -9.47 -11.39 -2.39
N ASP A 71 -9.13 -12.27 -1.42
CA ASP A 71 -8.68 -13.66 -1.64
C ASP A 71 -9.82 -14.59 -2.08
N GLY A 72 -10.94 -14.57 -1.35
CA GLY A 72 -11.98 -15.59 -1.40
C GLY A 72 -13.27 -15.16 -2.08
N GLY A 73 -13.49 -13.85 -2.25
CA GLY A 73 -14.71 -13.25 -2.79
C GLY A 73 -15.95 -13.37 -1.89
N ARG A 74 -15.83 -13.91 -0.67
CA ARG A 74 -16.96 -14.04 0.27
C ARG A 74 -16.74 -13.17 1.51
N PRO A 75 -17.65 -12.22 1.80
CA PRO A 75 -17.62 -11.50 3.06
C PRO A 75 -17.99 -12.43 4.22
N TYR A 76 -17.27 -12.31 5.34
CA TYR A 76 -17.58 -13.05 6.58
C TYR A 76 -18.53 -12.25 7.50
N GLY A 77 -19.22 -11.26 6.93
CA GLY A 77 -20.19 -10.45 7.65
C GLY A 77 -21.41 -11.27 8.11
N PRO A 78 -22.26 -10.69 8.98
CA PRO A 78 -22.13 -9.36 9.58
C PRO A 78 -20.98 -9.24 10.59
N TYR A 79 -20.33 -8.07 10.61
CA TYR A 79 -19.25 -7.77 11.54
C TYR A 79 -19.76 -7.12 12.84
N ARG A 80 -19.08 -7.40 13.94
CA ARG A 80 -19.44 -6.90 15.27
C ARG A 80 -18.22 -6.41 16.03
N CYS A 81 -18.45 -5.59 17.06
CA CYS A 81 -17.44 -5.31 18.06
C CYS A 81 -17.01 -6.62 18.74
N PRO A 82 -15.70 -6.94 18.79
CA PRO A 82 -15.23 -8.17 19.42
C PRO A 82 -15.50 -8.24 20.93
N PHE A 83 -15.79 -7.10 21.56
CA PHE A 83 -15.95 -7.00 23.01
C PHE A 83 -17.42 -7.05 23.42
N CYS A 84 -18.23 -6.10 22.95
CA CYS A 84 -19.64 -5.96 23.35
C CYS A 84 -20.65 -6.39 22.27
N GLU A 85 -20.15 -6.94 21.16
CA GLU A 85 -20.94 -7.54 20.07
C GLU A 85 -21.97 -6.64 19.37
N VAL A 86 -21.90 -5.32 19.59
CA VAL A 86 -22.66 -4.35 18.81
C VAL A 86 -22.28 -4.46 17.34
N ARG A 87 -23.27 -4.37 16.45
CA ARG A 87 -23.04 -4.52 15.00
C ARG A 87 -22.25 -3.33 14.47
N TYR A 88 -21.33 -3.60 13.56
CA TYR A 88 -20.64 -2.60 12.77
C TYR A 88 -21.19 -2.56 11.36
N GLU A 89 -21.03 -1.41 10.72
CA GLU A 89 -21.02 -1.25 9.27
C GLU A 89 -19.58 -1.44 8.79
N GLU A 90 -19.37 -2.33 7.82
CA GLU A 90 -18.11 -2.43 7.10
C GLU A 90 -17.95 -1.27 6.13
N ARG A 91 -16.80 -0.58 6.20
CA ARG A 91 -16.44 0.49 5.27
C ARG A 91 -15.12 0.14 4.62
N CYS A 92 -15.11 0.14 3.29
CA CYS A 92 -13.90 -0.09 2.51
C CYS A 92 -13.27 -1.48 2.71
N ILE A 93 -14.06 -2.44 3.20
CA ILE A 93 -13.67 -3.85 3.31
C ILE A 93 -14.07 -4.60 2.03
N VAL A 94 -15.32 -4.43 1.60
CA VAL A 94 -15.88 -5.06 0.38
C VAL A 94 -15.87 -4.14 -0.84
N THR A 95 -15.60 -2.85 -0.66
CA THR A 95 -15.54 -1.85 -1.74
C THR A 95 -14.17 -1.19 -1.79
N ASP A 96 -13.74 -0.77 -2.98
CA ASP A 96 -12.55 0.06 -3.12
C ASP A 96 -12.84 1.50 -2.69
N CYS A 97 -11.98 2.06 -1.84
CA CYS A 97 -12.09 3.41 -1.32
C CYS A 97 -10.75 4.14 -1.35
N VAL A 98 -10.81 5.46 -1.12
CA VAL A 98 -9.64 6.30 -0.81
C VAL A 98 -9.19 6.13 0.66
N ARG A 99 -10.12 5.78 1.56
CA ARG A 99 -9.87 5.55 3.00
C ARG A 99 -9.42 4.11 3.27
N ALA A 100 -8.70 3.86 4.36
CA ALA A 100 -8.39 2.51 4.79
C ALA A 100 -9.67 1.73 5.14
N PRO A 101 -9.61 0.39 5.04
CA PRO A 101 -10.64 -0.48 5.58
C PRO A 101 -10.86 -0.18 7.07
N HIS A 102 -12.11 0.03 7.47
CA HIS A 102 -12.48 0.28 8.86
C HIS A 102 -13.90 -0.19 9.15
N PHE A 103 -14.19 -0.30 10.44
CA PHE A 103 -15.53 -0.53 10.96
C PHE A 103 -16.09 0.78 11.50
N LYS A 104 -17.40 0.94 11.36
CA LYS A 104 -18.11 2.10 11.90
C LYS A 104 -19.36 1.65 12.64
N LEU A 105 -19.67 2.29 13.75
CA LEU A 105 -20.98 2.12 14.38
C LEU A 105 -22.09 2.75 13.52
N PRO A 106 -23.24 2.07 13.34
CA PRO A 106 -24.41 2.68 12.72
C PRO A 106 -24.79 4.01 13.38
N LYS A 107 -25.38 4.92 12.61
CA LYS A 107 -25.77 6.24 13.12
C LYS A 107 -26.67 6.11 14.35
N ASN A 108 -26.41 6.92 15.38
CA ASN A 108 -27.12 6.93 16.66
C ASN A 108 -27.02 5.63 17.46
N THR A 109 -25.97 4.83 17.25
CA THR A 109 -25.65 3.68 18.10
C THR A 109 -24.38 3.92 18.88
N SER A 110 -24.27 3.29 20.05
CA SER A 110 -23.09 3.32 20.90
C SER A 110 -22.66 1.91 21.26
N HIS A 111 -21.45 1.79 21.79
CA HIS A 111 -21.04 0.58 22.49
C HIS A 111 -21.95 0.32 23.71
N ARG A 112 -21.96 -0.94 24.17
CA ARG A 112 -22.78 -1.41 25.30
C ARG A 112 -21.93 -1.55 26.56
N GLY A 113 -22.54 -1.35 27.73
CA GLY A 113 -21.88 -1.49 29.03
C GLY A 113 -20.65 -0.58 29.14
N SER A 114 -19.57 -1.13 29.70
CA SER A 114 -18.28 -0.42 29.85
C SER A 114 -17.38 -0.47 28.60
N CYS A 115 -17.89 -0.90 27.44
CA CYS A 115 -17.09 -1.05 26.23
C CYS A 115 -16.88 0.31 25.52
N ASN A 116 -15.63 0.59 25.13
CA ASN A 116 -15.25 1.75 24.33
C ASN A 116 -14.82 1.38 22.90
N GLY A 117 -14.90 0.10 22.52
CA GLY A 117 -14.49 -0.39 21.20
C GLY A 117 -12.98 -0.62 21.04
N GLU A 118 -12.18 -0.43 22.08
CA GLU A 118 -10.72 -0.58 22.03
C GLU A 118 -10.22 -1.76 22.86
N ALA A 119 -9.14 -2.41 22.42
CA ALA A 119 -8.43 -3.39 23.23
C ALA A 119 -7.70 -2.70 24.41
N GLY A 120 -7.41 -3.44 25.48
CA GLY A 120 -6.65 -2.95 26.63
C GLY A 120 -7.45 -2.94 27.93
N GLU A 121 -6.84 -2.47 29.01
CA GLU A 121 -7.50 -2.39 30.31
C GLU A 121 -8.52 -1.24 30.37
N VAL A 122 -9.52 -1.40 31.23
CA VAL A 122 -10.45 -0.32 31.58
C VAL A 122 -9.66 0.66 32.43
N VAL A 123 -9.18 1.76 31.85
CA VAL A 123 -8.68 2.87 32.66
C VAL A 123 -9.89 3.44 33.39
N PRO A 124 -9.88 3.51 34.74
CA PRO A 124 -10.98 4.09 35.49
C PRO A 124 -11.24 5.51 34.99
N SER A 125 -12.52 5.84 34.78
CA SER A 125 -12.97 7.17 34.35
C SER A 125 -12.33 8.26 35.21
N GLY A 126 -11.42 9.04 34.62
CA GLY A 126 -10.75 10.14 35.32
C GLY A 126 -9.32 10.45 34.87
N LYS A 127 -8.66 9.57 34.10
CA LYS A 127 -7.36 9.87 33.48
C LYS A 127 -7.29 9.31 32.06
N THR A 128 -8.15 9.82 31.18
CA THR A 128 -7.85 9.75 29.75
C THR A 128 -6.83 10.85 29.48
N GLU A 129 -5.54 10.58 29.69
CA GLU A 129 -4.58 11.32 28.89
C GLU A 129 -4.94 10.98 27.43
N PRO A 130 -5.35 11.96 26.61
CA PRO A 130 -5.56 11.68 25.21
C PRO A 130 -4.24 11.13 24.69
N SER A 131 -4.26 9.91 24.15
CA SER A 131 -3.15 9.38 23.36
C SER A 131 -2.67 10.51 22.46
N ILE A 132 -1.47 11.02 22.73
CA ILE A 132 -0.92 12.25 22.12
C ILE A 132 -0.76 12.11 20.59
N GLU A 133 -0.92 10.92 20.05
CA GLU A 133 -1.09 10.73 18.62
C GLU A 133 -2.57 10.45 18.29
N PRO A 134 -3.22 11.27 17.44
CA PRO A 134 -4.45 10.84 16.79
C PRO A 134 -4.11 9.60 15.96
N LYS A 135 -4.39 8.40 16.52
CA LYS A 135 -4.28 7.14 15.79
C LYS A 135 -5.37 7.11 14.73
N ARG A 136 -5.00 7.67 13.57
CA ARG A 136 -5.71 7.67 12.29
C ARG A 136 -7.05 8.36 12.27
N THR A 137 -7.14 9.39 11.44
CA THR A 137 -7.83 9.33 10.14
C THR A 137 -7.50 10.65 9.45
N VAL A 138 -6.54 10.67 8.51
CA VAL A 138 -6.39 11.86 7.65
C VAL A 138 -7.40 11.72 6.52
N VAL A 139 -8.50 12.44 6.64
CA VAL A 139 -9.46 12.60 5.55
C VAL A 139 -8.75 13.35 4.42
N GLY A 140 -8.48 12.67 3.30
CA GLY A 140 -8.06 13.30 2.04
C GLY A 140 -6.68 12.91 1.50
N GLU A 141 -5.85 12.21 2.27
CA GLU A 141 -4.61 11.62 1.76
C GLU A 141 -4.82 10.12 1.49
N ILE A 142 -4.28 9.62 0.39
CA ILE A 142 -4.36 8.19 0.02
C ILE A 142 -3.87 7.37 1.22
N GLU A 143 -4.76 6.59 1.84
CA GLU A 143 -4.36 5.77 2.98
C GLU A 143 -3.68 4.49 2.47
N LEU A 144 -2.37 4.40 2.72
CA LEU A 144 -1.50 3.34 2.21
C LEU A 144 -1.29 2.28 3.29
N PRO A 145 -1.14 0.99 2.93
CA PRO A 145 -0.65 0.02 3.88
C PRO A 145 0.77 0.42 4.33
N GLU A 146 1.00 0.38 5.64
CA GLU A 146 2.25 0.81 6.27
C GLU A 146 3.20 -0.36 6.51
N ALA A 147 2.71 -1.60 6.48
CA ALA A 147 3.55 -2.77 6.65
C ALA A 147 3.10 -3.98 5.84
N LEU A 148 4.07 -4.72 5.30
CA LEU A 148 3.91 -6.10 4.83
C LEU A 148 4.33 -7.05 5.95
N VAL A 149 3.40 -7.90 6.40
CA VAL A 149 3.57 -8.79 7.57
C VAL A 149 3.09 -10.19 7.28
N ASN A 150 3.49 -11.18 8.09
CA ASN A 150 2.98 -12.54 7.95
C ASN A 150 1.45 -12.59 8.16
N ARG A 151 0.78 -13.49 7.43
CA ARG A 151 -0.64 -13.78 7.65
C ARG A 151 -0.84 -14.27 9.08
N ARG A 152 -1.70 -13.58 9.83
CA ARG A 152 -1.97 -13.88 11.23
C ARG A 152 -3.09 -14.90 11.36
N LYS A 153 -3.04 -15.75 12.38
CA LYS A 153 -4.20 -16.53 12.82
C LYS A 153 -5.21 -15.61 13.51
N ALA A 154 -6.50 -15.86 13.33
CA ALA A 154 -7.52 -15.05 14.00
C ALA A 154 -7.42 -15.23 15.52
N THR A 155 -7.66 -14.17 16.28
CA THR A 155 -7.89 -14.30 17.72
C THR A 155 -9.32 -14.75 17.93
N LYS A 156 -9.53 -15.79 18.72
CA LYS A 156 -10.87 -16.22 19.13
C LYS A 156 -11.19 -15.63 20.49
N VAL A 157 -12.29 -14.89 20.59
CA VAL A 157 -12.78 -14.34 21.87
C VAL A 157 -13.98 -15.10 22.42
N ARG A 158 -14.73 -15.76 21.53
CA ARG A 158 -15.81 -16.69 21.88
C ARG A 158 -15.27 -18.08 22.17
N GLY A 159 -15.98 -18.83 23.00
CA GLY A 159 -15.72 -20.25 23.21
C GLY A 159 -16.06 -21.07 21.97
N PRO A 160 -15.55 -22.32 21.84
CA PRO A 160 -15.84 -23.18 20.69
C PRO A 160 -17.34 -23.45 20.47
N GLU A 161 -18.12 -23.49 21.56
CA GLU A 161 -19.56 -23.77 21.57
C GLU A 161 -20.44 -22.50 21.51
N ASP A 162 -19.83 -21.30 21.52
CA ASP A 162 -20.56 -20.03 21.54
C ASP A 162 -20.82 -19.53 20.11
N ASP A 163 -22.03 -19.80 19.62
CA ASP A 163 -22.53 -19.37 18.31
C ASP A 163 -22.91 -17.87 18.27
N GLY A 164 -22.86 -17.17 19.41
CA GLY A 164 -23.24 -15.76 19.53
C GLY A 164 -24.73 -15.49 19.46
N SER A 165 -25.58 -16.49 19.65
CA SER A 165 -27.04 -16.35 19.79
C SER A 165 -27.48 -16.01 21.22
N GLY A 166 -26.57 -16.17 22.19
CA GLY A 166 -26.79 -15.90 23.61
C GLY A 166 -27.01 -14.42 23.95
N PRO A 167 -27.30 -14.13 25.23
CA PRO A 167 -27.44 -12.75 25.69
C PRO A 167 -26.12 -11.97 25.47
N PRO A 168 -26.20 -10.63 25.33
CA PRO A 168 -25.01 -9.81 25.20
C PRO A 168 -24.03 -10.05 26.37
N PRO A 169 -22.71 -10.00 26.12
CA PRO A 169 -21.72 -10.21 27.18
C PRO A 169 -21.84 -9.14 28.27
N ASP A 170 -21.64 -9.55 29.52
CA ASP A 170 -21.57 -8.65 30.67
C ASP A 170 -20.22 -7.89 30.71
N ASP A 171 -20.08 -6.95 31.65
CA ASP A 171 -18.87 -6.12 31.74
C ASP A 171 -17.61 -6.94 32.11
N ALA A 172 -17.77 -8.04 32.86
CA ALA A 172 -16.66 -8.92 33.21
C ALA A 172 -16.13 -9.66 31.97
N GLU A 173 -17.03 -10.15 31.12
CA GLU A 173 -16.71 -10.80 29.86
C GLU A 173 -16.13 -9.81 28.84
N VAL A 174 -16.70 -8.60 28.75
CA VAL A 174 -16.13 -7.50 27.93
C VAL A 174 -14.68 -7.24 28.35
N ALA A 175 -14.40 -7.11 29.65
CA ALA A 175 -13.05 -6.89 30.16
C ALA A 175 -12.11 -8.08 29.85
N ARG A 176 -12.57 -9.33 29.98
CA ARG A 176 -11.80 -10.52 29.60
C ARG A 176 -11.41 -10.48 28.12
N ARG A 177 -12.37 -10.24 27.22
CA ARG A 177 -12.15 -10.18 25.77
C ARG A 177 -11.17 -9.07 25.38
N ARG A 178 -11.27 -7.89 26.01
CA ARG A 178 -10.33 -6.78 25.77
C ARG A 178 -8.89 -7.13 26.16
N ARG A 179 -8.69 -7.86 27.27
CA ARG A 179 -7.36 -8.35 27.67
C ARG A 179 -6.80 -9.41 26.71
N ILE A 180 -7.64 -10.34 26.24
CA ILE A 180 -7.23 -11.35 25.24
C ILE A 180 -6.73 -10.67 23.97
N VAL A 181 -7.52 -9.75 23.42
CA VAL A 181 -7.14 -9.03 22.19
C VAL A 181 -5.92 -8.13 22.42
N ALA A 182 -5.79 -7.49 23.58
CA ALA A 182 -4.61 -6.69 23.91
C ALA A 182 -3.32 -7.52 24.06
N SER A 183 -3.45 -8.75 24.55
CA SER A 183 -2.32 -9.68 24.66
C SER A 183 -1.84 -10.20 23.30
N ASP A 184 -2.69 -10.10 22.28
CA ASP A 184 -2.32 -10.44 20.91
C ASP A 184 -1.48 -9.32 20.29
N ARG A 185 -0.16 -9.44 20.48
CA ARG A 185 0.86 -8.52 19.94
C ARG A 185 0.88 -8.45 18.41
N THR A 186 0.21 -9.38 17.73
CA THR A 186 0.17 -9.43 16.26
C THR A 186 -1.00 -8.64 15.68
N ILE A 187 -1.96 -8.20 16.51
CA ILE A 187 -2.99 -7.26 16.10
C ILE A 187 -2.37 -5.86 16.01
N SER A 188 -2.22 -5.39 14.78
CA SER A 188 -1.70 -4.05 14.52
C SER A 188 -2.84 -3.03 14.54
N SER A 189 -2.64 -1.93 15.27
CA SER A 189 -3.45 -0.73 15.06
C SER A 189 -3.10 -0.03 13.73
N ARG A 190 -2.08 -0.52 13.00
CA ARG A 190 -1.65 0.01 11.71
C ARG A 190 -2.32 -0.71 10.51
N TYR A 191 -2.40 -0.07 9.33
CA TYR A 191 -2.96 -0.66 8.12
C TYR A 191 -1.87 -1.58 7.59
N THR A 192 -1.91 -2.83 8.02
CA THR A 192 -0.96 -3.85 7.60
C THR A 192 -1.62 -4.79 6.61
N THR A 193 -0.79 -5.38 5.75
CA THR A 193 -1.19 -6.38 4.78
C THR A 193 -0.25 -7.57 4.77
N SER A 194 -0.77 -8.76 4.50
CA SER A 194 0.04 -9.94 4.20
C SER A 194 0.33 -10.10 2.72
N GLN A 195 -0.50 -9.51 1.87
CA GLN A 195 -0.37 -9.63 0.42
C GLN A 195 0.46 -8.49 -0.16
N LEU A 196 1.47 -8.82 -0.96
CA LEU A 196 2.28 -7.85 -1.70
C LEU A 196 1.44 -7.03 -2.69
N GLN A 197 0.40 -7.62 -3.28
CA GLN A 197 -0.49 -6.95 -4.25
C GLN A 197 -1.06 -5.61 -3.73
N ALA A 198 -1.40 -5.54 -2.43
CA ALA A 198 -1.90 -4.31 -1.82
C ALA A 198 -0.81 -3.22 -1.74
N ILE A 199 0.43 -3.60 -1.41
CA ILE A 199 1.60 -2.71 -1.42
C ILE A 199 1.89 -2.20 -2.84
N ILE A 200 1.83 -3.06 -3.85
CA ILE A 200 2.06 -2.66 -5.25
C ILE A 200 0.97 -1.72 -5.74
N SER A 201 -0.29 -1.99 -5.38
CA SER A 201 -1.42 -1.14 -5.75
C SER A 201 -1.30 0.25 -5.11
N ALA A 202 -0.91 0.30 -3.84
CA ALA A 202 -0.61 1.54 -3.11
C ALA A 202 0.57 2.30 -3.75
N TYR A 203 1.66 1.61 -4.08
CA TYR A 203 2.82 2.20 -4.75
C TYR A 203 2.46 2.81 -6.11
N LYS A 204 1.66 2.11 -6.93
CA LYS A 204 1.19 2.63 -8.22
C LYS A 204 0.34 3.90 -8.06
N LYS A 205 -0.57 3.92 -7.09
CA LYS A 205 -1.37 5.12 -6.76
C LYS A 205 -0.47 6.27 -6.32
N LEU A 206 0.50 6.01 -5.45
CA LEU A 206 1.43 7.02 -4.95
C LEU A 206 2.34 7.58 -6.05
N LYS A 207 2.79 6.75 -7.01
CA LYS A 207 3.52 7.21 -8.20
C LYS A 207 2.67 8.13 -9.08
N SER A 208 1.39 7.83 -9.27
CA SER A 208 0.47 8.70 -10.01
C SER A 208 0.34 10.06 -9.31
N HIS A 209 0.14 10.03 -8.00
CA HIS A 209 0.06 11.24 -7.19
C HIS A 209 1.36 12.06 -7.25
N ALA A 210 2.53 11.43 -7.09
CA ALA A 210 3.83 12.09 -7.21
C ALA A 210 4.03 12.72 -8.59
N TYR A 211 3.57 12.04 -9.66
CA TYR A 211 3.56 12.59 -11.01
C TYR A 211 2.67 13.84 -11.11
N GLU A 212 1.43 13.77 -10.62
CA GLU A 212 0.47 14.88 -10.63
C GLU A 212 1.00 16.10 -9.87
N VAL A 213 1.58 15.89 -8.68
CA VAL A 213 2.21 16.95 -7.88
C VAL A 213 3.36 17.62 -8.64
N ALA A 214 4.22 16.84 -9.30
CA ALA A 214 5.35 17.38 -10.05
C ALA A 214 4.89 18.19 -11.28
N ILE A 215 3.86 17.72 -12.01
CA ILE A 215 3.28 18.44 -13.15
C ILE A 215 2.58 19.72 -12.69
N ALA A 216 1.83 19.69 -11.58
CA ALA A 216 1.20 20.89 -11.02
C ALA A 216 2.23 21.95 -10.59
N ALA A 217 3.44 21.53 -10.22
CA ALA A 217 4.57 22.42 -9.93
C ALA A 217 5.34 22.88 -11.19
N GLY A 218 4.90 22.52 -12.39
CA GLY A 218 5.55 22.89 -13.66
C GLY A 218 6.88 22.18 -13.92
N LEU A 219 7.14 21.04 -13.26
CA LEU A 219 8.41 20.32 -13.40
C LEU A 219 8.40 19.38 -14.60
N THR A 220 9.43 19.45 -15.44
CA THR A 220 9.58 18.59 -16.62
C THR A 220 10.13 17.22 -16.23
N LYS A 221 9.45 16.15 -16.69
CA LYS A 221 9.87 14.75 -16.47
C LYS A 221 11.31 14.52 -16.92
N GLY A 222 12.09 13.83 -16.09
CA GLY A 222 13.50 13.50 -16.36
C GLY A 222 14.50 14.57 -15.94
N THR A 223 14.04 15.75 -15.51
CA THR A 223 14.93 16.75 -14.88
C THR A 223 15.30 16.33 -13.45
N LYS A 224 16.40 16.87 -12.94
CA LYS A 224 16.84 16.64 -11.55
C LYS A 224 15.77 17.07 -10.55
N GLN A 225 15.17 18.25 -10.75
CA GLN A 225 14.12 18.82 -9.90
C GLN A 225 12.86 17.95 -9.90
N TYR A 226 12.48 17.41 -11.07
CA TYR A 226 11.38 16.45 -11.16
C TYR A 226 11.66 15.19 -10.35
N ASN A 227 12.85 14.59 -10.51
CA ASN A 227 13.23 13.37 -9.80
C ASN A 227 13.30 13.58 -8.27
N GLU A 228 13.80 14.74 -7.83
CA GLU A 228 13.83 15.12 -6.41
C GLU A 228 12.44 15.29 -5.81
N SER A 229 11.53 16.00 -6.50
CA SER A 229 10.14 16.16 -6.08
C SER A 229 9.38 14.82 -6.03
N PHE A 230 9.59 14.00 -7.06
CA PHE A 230 9.01 12.67 -7.17
C PHE A 230 9.51 11.75 -6.04
N GLY A 231 10.83 11.72 -5.81
CA GLY A 231 11.44 10.96 -4.72
C GLY A 231 10.94 11.41 -3.36
N LYS A 232 10.91 12.73 -3.10
CA LYS A 232 10.41 13.29 -1.83
C LYS A 232 8.98 12.85 -1.50
N THR A 233 8.11 12.77 -2.51
CA THR A 233 6.72 12.32 -2.32
C THR A 233 6.66 10.85 -1.89
N LEU A 234 7.50 10.00 -2.47
CA LEU A 234 7.57 8.58 -2.14
C LEU A 234 8.28 8.33 -0.80
N ASP A 235 9.37 9.05 -0.53
CA ASP A 235 10.18 8.91 0.69
C ASP A 235 9.49 9.45 1.94
N ALA A 236 8.53 10.37 1.79
CA ALA A 236 7.71 10.84 2.90
C ALA A 236 6.77 9.76 3.47
N ARG A 237 6.56 8.63 2.76
CA ARG A 237 5.63 7.58 3.16
C ARG A 237 6.40 6.37 3.72
N PRO A 238 6.36 6.12 5.03
CA PRO A 238 7.06 5.00 5.64
C PRO A 238 6.44 3.67 5.19
N LEU A 239 7.27 2.65 5.09
CA LEU A 239 6.87 1.28 4.76
C LEU A 239 7.75 0.31 5.55
N ASP A 240 7.12 -0.62 6.24
CA ASP A 240 7.80 -1.71 6.94
C ASP A 240 7.64 -3.01 6.13
N LEU A 241 8.76 -3.64 5.75
CA LEU A 241 8.74 -4.96 5.10
C LEU A 241 9.31 -5.99 6.09
N TYR A 242 8.43 -6.77 6.73
CA TYR A 242 8.83 -7.82 7.68
C TYR A 242 9.78 -7.36 8.81
N GLY A 243 9.57 -6.16 9.33
CA GLY A 243 10.38 -5.51 10.37
C GLY A 243 11.44 -4.56 9.82
N GLN A 244 11.69 -4.57 8.51
CA GLN A 244 12.63 -3.66 7.87
C GLN A 244 11.99 -2.29 7.62
N LYS A 245 12.45 -1.29 8.37
CA LYS A 245 11.99 0.11 8.21
C LYS A 245 12.54 0.73 6.93
N LEU A 246 11.65 1.02 5.99
CA LEU A 246 11.89 1.58 4.66
C LEU A 246 10.91 2.72 4.36
N THR A 247 10.93 3.20 3.13
CA THR A 247 9.94 4.12 2.54
C THR A 247 9.41 3.52 1.25
N TYR A 248 8.27 4.02 0.77
CA TYR A 248 7.81 3.67 -0.58
C TYR A 248 8.79 4.11 -1.68
N GLY A 249 9.72 5.03 -1.41
CA GLY A 249 10.75 5.46 -2.36
C GLY A 249 11.95 4.51 -2.45
N ASN A 250 12.31 3.82 -1.36
CA ASN A 250 13.52 2.99 -1.30
C ASN A 250 13.26 1.47 -1.12
N ALA A 251 12.00 1.07 -0.99
CA ALA A 251 11.59 -0.34 -0.86
C ALA A 251 11.58 -1.11 -2.19
N PHE A 252 11.55 -0.40 -3.33
CA PHE A 252 11.38 -1.00 -4.65
C PHE A 252 12.69 -0.91 -5.44
N GLN A 253 13.04 -2.01 -6.12
CA GLN A 253 14.20 -2.07 -7.00
C GLN A 253 13.83 -2.76 -8.33
N GLY A 254 14.28 -2.22 -9.46
CA GLY A 254 14.14 -2.90 -10.75
C GLY A 254 15.12 -4.08 -10.86
N SER A 255 14.66 -5.18 -11.46
CA SER A 255 15.47 -6.38 -11.81
C SER A 255 16.68 -6.05 -12.68
N LYS A 256 16.61 -4.97 -13.46
CA LYS A 256 17.67 -4.50 -14.36
C LYS A 256 18.87 -3.84 -13.66
N LEU A 257 18.78 -3.59 -12.35
CA LEU A 257 19.85 -2.98 -11.55
C LEU A 257 20.49 -4.05 -10.69
N ILE A 258 21.82 -3.99 -10.51
CA ILE A 258 22.53 -4.88 -9.59
C ILE A 258 21.85 -4.83 -8.20
N PRO A 259 21.30 -5.96 -7.71
CA PRO A 259 20.68 -6.02 -6.40
C PRO A 259 21.65 -5.61 -5.29
N ASN A 260 21.18 -4.77 -4.38
CA ASN A 260 21.96 -4.34 -3.21
C ASN A 260 22.08 -5.42 -2.12
N ARG A 261 21.86 -6.71 -2.47
CA ARG A 261 21.87 -7.87 -1.57
C ARG A 261 21.07 -7.66 -0.28
N LYS A 262 19.93 -6.99 -0.42
CA LYS A 262 18.98 -6.68 0.67
C LYS A 262 17.60 -7.11 0.25
N GLU A 263 16.78 -7.49 1.21
CA GLU A 263 15.38 -7.78 0.95
C GLU A 263 14.68 -6.53 0.42
N ARG A 264 14.08 -6.64 -0.77
CA ARG A 264 13.39 -5.55 -1.45
C ARG A 264 12.23 -6.10 -2.25
N VAL A 265 11.34 -5.21 -2.67
CA VAL A 265 10.37 -5.52 -3.71
C VAL A 265 11.06 -5.33 -5.06
N TYR A 266 11.41 -6.44 -5.69
CA TYR A 266 11.93 -6.48 -7.05
C TYR A 266 10.78 -6.44 -8.06
N ASN A 267 11.04 -5.92 -9.25
CA ASN A 267 10.09 -5.94 -10.35
C ASN A 267 10.77 -6.23 -11.69
N GLY A 268 10.08 -6.92 -12.58
CA GLY A 268 10.60 -7.31 -13.89
C GLY A 268 9.51 -7.80 -14.83
N SER A 269 9.93 -8.36 -15.96
CA SER A 269 9.02 -8.91 -16.97
C SER A 269 9.68 -10.02 -17.74
N GLY A 270 9.03 -11.16 -17.84
CA GLY A 270 9.65 -12.31 -18.48
C GLY A 270 8.69 -13.43 -18.80
N LEU A 271 9.21 -14.40 -19.55
CA LEU A 271 8.49 -15.58 -20.01
C LEU A 271 8.37 -16.58 -18.86
N VAL A 272 7.16 -17.00 -18.55
CA VAL A 272 6.91 -18.01 -17.52
C VAL A 272 7.12 -19.40 -18.11
N ARG A 273 7.91 -20.24 -17.44
CA ARG A 273 8.12 -21.65 -17.77
C ARG A 273 7.97 -22.52 -16.53
N ALA A 274 7.36 -23.69 -16.66
CA ALA A 274 7.36 -24.69 -15.61
C ALA A 274 8.65 -25.52 -15.69
N ASN A 275 9.35 -25.71 -14.57
CA ASN A 275 10.55 -26.52 -14.49
C ASN A 275 10.62 -27.25 -13.13
N GLY A 276 10.33 -28.55 -13.12
CA GLY A 276 10.30 -29.35 -11.90
C GLY A 276 9.36 -28.75 -10.87
N ASP A 277 9.85 -28.50 -9.66
CA ASP A 277 9.07 -27.97 -8.53
C ASP A 277 8.89 -26.44 -8.55
N HIS A 278 9.34 -25.76 -9.61
CA HIS A 278 9.29 -24.31 -9.70
C HIS A 278 8.71 -23.82 -11.02
N PHE A 279 8.08 -22.64 -11.00
CA PHE A 279 8.01 -21.79 -12.18
C PHE A 279 9.26 -20.93 -12.24
N ILE A 280 9.82 -20.79 -13.44
CA ILE A 280 10.94 -19.91 -13.71
C ILE A 280 10.42 -18.80 -14.62
N VAL A 281 10.65 -17.55 -14.21
CA VAL A 281 10.44 -16.38 -15.05
C VAL A 281 11.81 -15.80 -15.38
N GLU A 282 12.18 -15.93 -16.65
CA GLU A 282 13.41 -15.37 -17.20
C GLU A 282 13.06 -14.11 -17.96
N ASP A 283 13.80 -13.02 -17.72
CA ASP A 283 13.59 -11.77 -18.44
C ASP A 283 13.66 -12.00 -19.96
N GLU A 284 12.61 -11.62 -20.69
CA GLU A 284 12.53 -11.72 -22.17
C GLU A 284 13.46 -10.74 -22.89
N ASP A 285 14.00 -9.82 -22.12
CA ASP A 285 14.67 -8.64 -22.55
C ASP A 285 16.11 -8.99 -23.02
N SER A 286 16.26 -9.40 -24.29
CA SER A 286 17.53 -9.35 -25.00
C SER A 286 17.85 -7.90 -25.38
N TRP A 287 18.75 -7.23 -24.65
CA TRP A 287 19.05 -5.80 -24.83
C TRP A 287 20.45 -5.52 -25.38
N PRO A 288 20.67 -4.34 -25.99
CA PRO A 288 21.94 -4.00 -26.62
C PRO A 288 23.07 -4.00 -25.58
N LYS A 289 24.15 -4.70 -25.92
CA LYS A 289 25.32 -5.06 -25.10
C LYS A 289 26.18 -3.89 -24.54
N SER A 290 25.65 -2.68 -24.37
CA SER A 290 26.50 -1.49 -24.20
C SER A 290 26.65 -0.93 -22.77
N LYS A 291 26.15 -1.59 -21.72
CA LYS A 291 26.36 -1.12 -20.34
C LYS A 291 26.80 -2.24 -19.41
N THR A 292 28.02 -2.10 -18.89
CA THR A 292 28.77 -2.98 -17.98
C THR A 292 28.12 -3.27 -16.61
N GLU A 293 26.91 -2.78 -16.34
CA GLU A 293 26.21 -2.92 -15.05
C GLU A 293 24.97 -3.83 -15.09
N HIS A 294 24.73 -4.55 -16.20
CA HIS A 294 23.52 -5.36 -16.37
C HIS A 294 23.79 -6.81 -16.01
N VAL A 295 22.91 -7.42 -15.20
CA VAL A 295 23.06 -8.81 -14.73
C VAL A 295 21.76 -9.56 -15.01
N HIS A 296 21.88 -10.80 -15.47
CA HIS A 296 20.72 -11.68 -15.69
C HIS A 296 19.95 -11.88 -14.38
N PHE A 297 18.64 -11.70 -14.41
CA PHE A 297 17.75 -11.88 -13.25
C PHE A 297 16.77 -13.02 -13.53
N SER A 298 16.59 -13.93 -12.57
CA SER A 298 15.67 -15.06 -12.66
C SER A 298 14.78 -15.12 -11.43
N LEU A 299 13.48 -15.22 -11.64
CA LEU A 299 12.50 -15.42 -10.59
C LEU A 299 12.11 -16.90 -10.53
N LYS A 300 12.27 -17.53 -9.36
CA LYS A 300 11.86 -18.91 -9.10
C LYS A 300 10.70 -18.93 -8.12
N ILE A 301 9.56 -19.46 -8.54
CA ILE A 301 8.33 -19.51 -7.74
C ILE A 301 8.03 -20.96 -7.43
N ALA A 302 7.91 -21.32 -6.15
CA ALA A 302 7.58 -22.67 -5.75
C ALA A 302 6.19 -23.09 -6.28
N ARG A 303 6.10 -24.31 -6.82
CA ARG A 303 4.82 -24.91 -7.26
C ARG A 303 4.09 -25.62 -6.13
N LEU A 304 4.82 -26.07 -5.11
CA LEU A 304 4.27 -26.73 -3.95
C LEU A 304 3.66 -25.70 -2.99
N LEU A 305 2.38 -25.85 -2.70
CA LEU A 305 1.69 -25.05 -1.69
C LEU A 305 1.91 -25.63 -0.30
N VAL A 306 2.03 -24.76 0.70
CA VAL A 306 1.99 -25.18 2.10
C VAL A 306 0.61 -25.77 2.45
N PRO A 307 0.51 -26.74 3.37
CA PRO A 307 -0.76 -27.44 3.67
C PRO A 307 -1.94 -26.53 4.02
N ASP A 308 -1.67 -25.39 4.68
CA ASP A 308 -2.68 -24.41 5.11
C ASP A 308 -2.75 -23.19 4.17
N ALA A 309 -2.33 -23.33 2.91
CA ALA A 309 -2.33 -22.24 1.95
C ALA A 309 -3.76 -21.70 1.69
N PRO A 310 -3.94 -20.37 1.63
CA PRO A 310 -5.23 -19.78 1.27
C PRO A 310 -5.70 -20.22 -0.14
N THR A 311 -7.01 -20.23 -0.37
CA THR A 311 -7.58 -20.54 -1.69
C THR A 311 -7.07 -19.62 -2.81
N SER A 312 -6.68 -18.38 -2.49
CA SER A 312 -6.05 -17.48 -3.45
C SER A 312 -4.71 -17.99 -3.97
N HIS A 313 -3.93 -18.72 -3.15
CA HIS A 313 -2.66 -19.33 -3.57
C HIS A 313 -2.91 -20.44 -4.59
N GLN A 314 -3.96 -21.24 -4.40
CA GLN A 314 -4.36 -22.25 -5.38
C GLN A 314 -4.77 -21.61 -6.72
N ARG A 315 -5.56 -20.54 -6.70
CA ARG A 315 -5.92 -19.80 -7.92
C ARG A 315 -4.70 -19.19 -8.62
N ALA A 316 -3.76 -18.66 -7.83
CA ALA A 316 -2.52 -18.09 -8.32
C ALA A 316 -1.63 -19.17 -8.99
N LEU A 317 -1.55 -20.36 -8.39
CA LEU A 317 -0.89 -21.54 -8.96
C LEU A 317 -1.53 -21.94 -10.30
N GLU A 318 -2.86 -22.10 -10.34
CA GLU A 318 -3.61 -22.43 -11.57
C GLU A 318 -3.43 -21.38 -12.67
N GLU A 319 -3.29 -20.11 -12.30
CA GLU A 319 -2.98 -19.03 -13.24
C GLU A 319 -1.56 -19.14 -13.79
N LEU A 320 -0.55 -19.36 -12.95
CA LEU A 320 0.82 -19.57 -13.41
C LEU A 320 0.98 -20.81 -14.28
N GLU A 321 0.30 -21.92 -13.98
CA GLU A 321 0.27 -23.11 -14.84
C GLU A 321 -0.25 -22.76 -16.24
N ARG A 322 -1.34 -21.96 -16.32
CA ARG A 322 -1.86 -21.49 -17.62
C ARG A 322 -0.89 -20.56 -18.35
N HIS A 323 -0.19 -19.69 -17.63
CA HIS A 323 0.84 -18.82 -18.22
C HIS A 323 2.03 -19.63 -18.76
N ALA A 324 2.50 -20.61 -17.99
CA ALA A 324 3.59 -21.49 -18.36
C ALA A 324 3.24 -22.36 -19.57
N ALA A 325 2.07 -23.00 -19.57
CA ALA A 325 1.60 -23.83 -20.67
C ALA A 325 1.43 -23.05 -21.98
N ALA A 326 1.01 -21.78 -21.88
CA ALA A 326 0.83 -20.92 -23.04
C ALA A 326 2.12 -20.15 -23.46
N GLY A 327 3.23 -20.32 -22.74
CA GLY A 327 4.46 -19.57 -23.01
C GLY A 327 4.23 -18.06 -22.98
N ARG A 328 3.55 -17.55 -21.96
CA ARG A 328 3.20 -16.13 -21.84
C ARG A 328 4.21 -15.36 -21.02
N SER A 329 4.53 -14.16 -21.49
CA SER A 329 5.20 -13.14 -20.70
C SER A 329 4.29 -12.62 -19.58
N MET A 330 4.87 -12.31 -18.43
CA MET A 330 4.19 -11.58 -17.36
C MET A 330 5.07 -10.48 -16.78
N ARG A 331 4.45 -9.36 -16.41
CA ARG A 331 5.10 -8.36 -15.55
C ARG A 331 4.85 -8.72 -14.11
N TRP A 332 5.90 -8.77 -13.31
CA TRP A 332 5.87 -9.26 -11.94
C TRP A 332 6.48 -8.26 -10.96
N HIS A 333 6.03 -8.33 -9.72
CA HIS A 333 6.67 -7.73 -8.56
C HIS A 333 6.77 -8.82 -7.50
N ALA A 334 7.93 -8.94 -6.86
CA ALA A 334 8.18 -9.99 -5.90
C ALA A 334 9.06 -9.47 -4.76
N TYR A 335 8.72 -9.83 -3.53
CA TYR A 335 9.49 -9.50 -2.34
C TYR A 335 10.41 -10.66 -1.99
N GLY A 336 11.65 -10.34 -1.62
CA GLY A 336 12.58 -11.31 -1.06
C GLY A 336 14.02 -10.84 -1.21
N LEU A 337 14.97 -11.76 -1.02
CA LEU A 337 16.41 -11.51 -1.16
C LEU A 337 16.92 -12.03 -2.50
N ALA A 338 17.45 -11.13 -3.34
CA ALA A 338 18.13 -11.54 -4.57
C ALA A 338 19.55 -12.05 -4.26
N VAL A 339 19.87 -13.27 -4.70
CA VAL A 339 21.15 -13.96 -4.45
C VAL A 339 21.86 -14.21 -5.77
N LEU A 340 23.16 -13.93 -5.84
CA LEU A 340 23.98 -14.24 -7.01
C LEU A 340 24.30 -15.75 -7.05
N ARG A 341 23.94 -16.42 -8.14
CA ARG A 341 24.25 -17.84 -8.43
C ARG A 341 24.63 -17.99 -9.89
N ASP A 342 25.74 -18.66 -10.19
CA ASP A 342 26.15 -19.02 -11.55
C ASP A 342 26.01 -17.85 -12.55
N GLU A 343 26.52 -16.67 -12.15
CA GLU A 343 26.53 -15.41 -12.94
C GLU A 343 25.18 -14.71 -13.13
N ARG A 344 24.11 -15.18 -12.47
CA ARG A 344 22.79 -14.50 -12.46
C ARG A 344 22.28 -14.23 -11.06
N PHE A 345 21.49 -13.18 -10.89
CA PHE A 345 20.73 -12.99 -9.67
C PHE A 345 19.46 -13.83 -9.71
N GLU A 346 19.23 -14.62 -8.67
CA GLU A 346 18.01 -15.40 -8.48
C GLU A 346 17.22 -14.85 -7.30
N LEU A 347 15.90 -14.77 -7.48
CA LEU A 347 14.95 -14.48 -6.41
C LEU A 347 14.02 -15.69 -6.24
N LEU A 348 14.07 -16.31 -5.06
CA LEU A 348 13.21 -17.43 -4.70
C LEU A 348 11.95 -16.93 -3.99
N ILE A 349 10.80 -17.40 -4.44
CA ILE A 349 9.47 -17.11 -3.89
C ILE A 349 8.85 -18.43 -3.45
N ASP A 350 8.68 -18.58 -2.14
CA ASP A 350 8.08 -19.73 -1.48
C ASP A 350 6.60 -19.50 -1.12
N SER A 351 6.14 -18.25 -1.15
CA SER A 351 4.77 -17.86 -0.83
C SER A 351 4.16 -16.96 -1.91
N PHE A 352 2.92 -17.28 -2.32
CA PHE A 352 2.15 -16.43 -3.24
C PHE A 352 1.76 -15.08 -2.63
N ASP A 353 1.86 -14.91 -1.31
CA ASP A 353 1.67 -13.60 -0.67
C ASP A 353 2.82 -12.63 -1.02
N HIS A 354 3.99 -13.14 -1.43
CA HIS A 354 5.21 -12.36 -1.73
C HIS A 354 5.38 -12.06 -3.22
N ILE A 355 4.41 -12.39 -4.06
CA ILE A 355 4.46 -12.11 -5.49
C ILE A 355 3.12 -11.59 -5.96
N CYS A 356 3.17 -10.69 -6.93
CA CYS A 356 2.01 -10.41 -7.76
C CYS A 356 2.45 -10.17 -9.20
N TRP A 357 1.58 -10.48 -10.14
CA TRP A 357 1.80 -10.22 -11.54
C TRP A 357 0.57 -9.57 -12.16
N THR A 358 0.82 -8.88 -13.27
CA THR A 358 -0.26 -8.46 -14.15
C THR A 358 -0.14 -9.27 -15.43
N GLY A 359 -1.05 -10.21 -15.63
CA GLY A 359 -1.39 -10.66 -16.98
C GLY A 359 -2.01 -9.48 -17.74
N ILE A 360 -1.79 -9.39 -19.04
CA ILE A 360 -2.27 -8.28 -19.91
C ILE A 360 -3.82 -8.26 -20.05
N TYR A 361 -4.56 -9.00 -19.23
CA TYR A 361 -6.01 -9.04 -19.23
C TYR A 361 -6.56 -8.46 -17.94
N LYS A 362 -6.90 -7.17 -17.96
CA LYS A 362 -7.97 -6.64 -17.11
C LYS A 362 -9.24 -7.42 -17.45
N ARG A 363 -9.90 -8.02 -16.46
CA ARG A 363 -11.34 -8.24 -16.54
C ARG A 363 -12.03 -6.89 -16.33
#